data_AF-A0A2V5YH94-F1
#
_entry.id   AF-A0A2V5YH94-F1
#
_cell.length_a   1.000
_cell.length_b   1.000
_cell.length_c   1.000
_cell.angle_alpha   90.00
_cell.angle_beta   90.00
_cell.angle_gamma   90.00
#
_symmetry.space_group_name_H-M   'P 1'
#
loop_
_entity.id
_entity.type
_entity.pdbx_description
1 polymer ?
#
loop_
_entity_poly.entity_id
_entity_poly.type
_entity_poly.pdbx_seq_one_letter_code
_entity_poly.pdbx_strand_id
1 'polypeptide(L)'
;MTYADRRNLAWAILAAFIAIILLSGCGTSRHALPAYEAPLAKTDFQHVRTTAYTHTESDHRAYGNHNALGGELQAAGPPIHRAEVTRRAIPVGDAPRAVSVDDTGSYSPQLQPFSMEERRTVTRTTKRGTKTTRTVKRAVVVAKPRVGSAAADWSRWPAGTAFRLLSTGQIYRVDDYGWALAGRNTIDLYMPNQREMNSWGARQEAIQVLQWGDPQESLQFLRRHQDYRHIKRMVLELEGRHEEAAALR
;
A
#
# COMPACT_ATOMS: atom_id res chain seq x y z
N MET A 1 34.00 38.43 52.60
CA MET A 1 33.27 37.19 52.22
C MET A 1 34.04 36.01 52.77
N THR A 2 33.45 35.28 53.71
CA THR A 2 34.12 34.20 54.44
C THR A 2 34.24 32.94 53.57
N TYR A 3 35.09 32.00 53.95
CA TYR A 3 35.25 30.73 53.23
C TYR A 3 33.93 29.93 53.15
N ALA A 4 33.10 30.02 54.20
CA ALA A 4 31.78 29.40 54.23
C ALA A 4 30.84 30.01 53.18
N ASP A 5 30.85 31.33 53.02
CA ASP A 5 30.01 32.03 52.03
C ASP A 5 30.39 31.64 50.59
N ARG A 6 31.70 31.51 50.32
CA ARG A 6 32.19 31.09 48.99
C ARG A 6 31.83 29.65 48.66
N ARG A 7 31.88 28.75 49.65
CA ARG A 7 31.49 27.35 49.49
C ARG A 7 29.98 27.21 49.25
N ASN A 8 29.16 27.94 50.01
CA ASN A 8 27.71 27.91 49.84
C ASN A 8 27.28 28.52 48.50
N LEU A 9 27.95 29.59 48.05
CA LEU A 9 27.74 30.16 46.73
C LEU A 9 28.15 29.19 45.61
N ALA A 10 29.27 28.47 45.76
CA ALA A 10 29.69 27.46 44.80
C ALA A 10 28.70 26.30 44.68
N TRP A 11 28.15 25.81 45.81
CA TRP A 11 27.11 24.79 45.80
C TRP A 11 25.81 25.28 45.17
N ALA A 12 25.41 26.54 45.42
CA ALA A 12 24.23 27.14 44.81
C ALA A 12 24.38 27.30 43.28
N ILE A 13 25.55 27.71 42.82
CA ILE A 13 25.86 27.82 41.38
C ILE A 13 25.88 26.45 40.72
N LEU A 14 26.48 25.43 41.37
CA LEU A 14 26.51 24.06 40.86
C LEU A 14 25.09 23.46 40.78
N ALA A 15 24.25 23.66 41.80
CA ALA A 15 22.86 23.22 41.79
C ALA A 15 22.04 23.92 40.70
N ALA A 16 22.25 25.22 40.49
CA ALA A 16 21.61 25.96 39.40
C ALA A 16 22.05 25.44 38.01
N PHE A 17 23.34 25.13 37.83
CA PHE A 17 23.85 24.54 36.59
C PHE A 17 23.26 23.16 36.30
N ILE A 18 23.16 22.31 37.33
CA ILE A 18 22.53 20.98 37.22
C ILE A 18 21.03 21.12 36.88
N ALA A 19 20.32 22.06 37.50
CA ALA A 19 18.92 22.32 37.18
C ALA A 19 18.73 22.80 35.73
N ILE A 20 19.60 23.69 35.22
CA ILE A 20 19.55 24.17 33.83
C ILE A 20 19.83 23.03 32.84
N ILE A 21 20.75 22.13 33.15
CA ILE A 21 21.07 20.96 32.30
C ILE A 21 19.90 19.97 32.28
N LEU A 22 19.26 19.72 33.43
CA LEU A 22 18.09 18.82 33.54
C LEU A 22 16.83 19.40 32.90
N LEU A 23 16.66 20.73 32.92
CA LEU A 23 15.53 21.43 32.28
C LEU A 23 15.71 21.63 30.76
N SER A 24 16.91 21.41 30.22
CA SER A 24 17.21 21.52 28.78
C SER A 24 16.98 20.21 28.01
N GLY A 25 16.57 19.14 28.68
CA GLY A 25 16.34 17.80 28.11
C GLY A 25 14.89 17.53 27.70
N CYS A 26 14.28 18.36 26.86
CA CYS A 26 13.06 17.96 26.14
C CYS A 26 12.99 18.64 24.77
N GLY A 27 13.94 18.27 23.91
CA GLY A 27 13.90 18.59 22.49
C GLY A 27 13.09 17.55 21.75
N THR A 28 11.76 17.49 21.96
CA THR A 28 10.89 16.93 20.91
C THR A 28 11.15 17.79 19.67
N SER A 29 11.71 17.17 18.63
CA SER A 29 12.08 17.82 17.38
C SER A 29 10.95 18.77 16.93
N ARG A 30 11.21 20.08 17.00
CA ARG A 30 10.25 21.17 16.77
C ARG A 30 10.00 21.34 15.27
N HIS A 31 9.60 20.29 14.58
CA HIS A 31 9.15 20.43 13.20
C HIS A 31 7.82 21.18 13.21
N ALA A 32 7.78 22.31 12.49
CA ALA A 32 6.53 22.99 12.21
C ALA A 32 5.63 22.02 11.45
N LEU A 33 4.35 21.96 11.82
CA LEU A 33 3.44 21.08 11.12
C LEU A 33 3.21 21.58 9.70
N PRO A 34 2.99 20.67 8.73
CA PRO A 34 2.65 21.10 7.38
C PRO A 34 1.34 21.89 7.37
N ALA A 35 1.15 22.66 6.30
CA ALA A 35 -0.09 23.38 6.04
C ALA A 35 -1.27 22.40 6.03
N TYR A 36 -2.36 22.80 6.68
CA TYR A 36 -3.58 22.00 6.75
C TYR A 36 -4.31 22.03 5.39
N GLU A 37 -4.63 20.84 4.88
CA GLU A 37 -5.43 20.63 3.67
C GLU A 37 -6.81 20.10 4.07
N ALA A 38 -7.89 20.55 3.42
CA ALA A 38 -9.23 20.00 3.69
C ALA A 38 -9.26 18.47 3.43
N PRO A 39 -9.86 17.64 4.32
CA PRO A 39 -9.93 16.20 4.12
C PRO A 39 -10.65 15.82 2.82
N LEU A 40 -10.14 14.80 2.13
CA LEU A 40 -10.84 14.22 0.98
C LEU A 40 -12.07 13.45 1.44
N ALA A 41 -13.13 13.47 0.63
CA ALA A 41 -14.27 12.60 0.83
C ALA A 41 -13.84 11.13 0.70
N LYS A 42 -14.31 10.27 1.61
CA LYS A 42 -14.01 8.84 1.57
C LYS A 42 -14.74 8.19 0.40
N THR A 43 -13.98 7.85 -0.64
CA THR A 43 -14.46 7.16 -1.85
C THR A 43 -13.56 5.98 -2.20
N ASP A 44 -14.09 5.04 -2.97
CA ASP A 44 -13.33 3.87 -3.44
C ASP A 44 -12.19 4.25 -4.38
N PHE A 45 -12.31 5.38 -5.08
CA PHE A 45 -11.28 5.89 -5.98
C PHE A 45 -10.93 7.33 -5.61
N GLN A 46 -9.64 7.59 -5.45
CA GLN A 46 -9.12 8.90 -5.06
C GLN A 46 -7.86 9.24 -5.85
N HIS A 47 -7.65 10.53 -6.08
CA HIS A 47 -6.38 11.06 -6.57
C HIS A 47 -5.65 11.67 -5.38
N VAL A 48 -4.49 11.10 -5.04
CA VAL A 48 -3.73 11.48 -3.85
C VAL A 48 -2.30 11.80 -4.24
N ARG A 49 -1.68 12.71 -3.49
CA ARG A 49 -0.24 12.92 -3.59
C ARG A 49 0.45 11.75 -2.91
N THR A 50 1.32 11.05 -3.62
CA THR A 50 2.19 10.04 -3.03
C THR A 50 3.62 10.53 -2.95
N THR A 51 4.28 10.22 -1.86
CA THR A 51 5.73 10.31 -1.70
C THR A 51 6.30 8.92 -1.42
N ALA A 52 7.60 8.82 -1.19
CA ALA A 52 8.20 7.61 -0.68
C ALA A 52 9.16 7.94 0.47
N TYR A 53 9.25 6.99 1.41
CA TYR A 53 10.18 7.03 2.53
C TYR A 53 10.91 5.69 2.66
N THR A 54 11.99 5.70 3.43
CA THR A 54 12.70 4.48 3.79
C THR A 54 13.25 4.55 5.22
N HIS A 55 13.42 3.40 5.86
CA HIS A 55 13.90 3.31 7.24
C HIS A 55 15.34 3.84 7.42
N THR A 56 16.09 4.07 6.33
CA THR A 56 17.45 4.62 6.37
C THR A 56 17.50 6.14 6.44
N GLU A 57 16.37 6.83 6.25
CA GLU A 57 16.27 8.29 6.37
C GLU A 57 16.47 8.75 7.82
N SER A 58 17.01 9.97 8.01
CA SER A 58 17.38 10.49 9.34
C SER A 58 16.24 10.41 10.34
N ASP A 59 15.04 10.78 9.91
CA ASP A 59 13.86 10.92 10.76
C ASP A 59 13.26 9.55 11.13
N HIS A 60 13.61 8.48 10.41
CA HIS A 60 13.18 7.11 10.67
C HIS A 60 14.21 6.24 11.41
N ARG A 61 15.49 6.66 11.47
CA ARG A 61 16.56 5.86 12.11
C ARG A 61 16.29 5.48 13.56
N ALA A 62 15.59 6.33 14.31
CA ALA A 62 15.22 6.06 15.70
C ALA A 62 14.24 4.88 15.84
N TYR A 63 13.44 4.60 14.80
CA TYR A 63 12.42 3.55 14.78
C TYR A 63 12.90 2.28 14.06
N GLY A 64 14.00 2.37 13.32
CA GLY A 64 14.55 1.26 12.54
C GLY A 64 13.56 0.80 11.47
N ASN A 65 13.48 -0.51 11.23
CA ASN A 65 12.61 -1.12 10.24
C ASN A 65 11.19 -1.42 10.76
N HIS A 66 10.73 -0.72 11.81
CA HIS A 66 9.41 -0.94 12.41
C HIS A 66 8.42 0.14 12.00
N ASN A 67 7.15 -0.26 11.81
CA ASN A 67 6.03 0.65 11.63
C ASN A 67 5.42 1.07 12.98
N ALA A 68 4.53 2.06 12.96
CA ALA A 68 3.84 2.54 14.15
C ALA A 68 3.05 1.44 14.91
N LEU A 69 2.59 0.39 14.23
CA LEU A 69 1.88 -0.74 14.85
C LEU A 69 2.82 -1.79 15.48
N GLY A 70 4.14 -1.58 15.44
CA GLY A 70 5.15 -2.48 16.01
C GLY A 70 5.53 -3.67 15.14
N GLY A 71 5.02 -3.74 13.90
CA GLY A 71 5.43 -4.73 12.90
C GLY A 71 6.60 -4.24 12.05
N GLU A 72 7.20 -5.13 11.26
CA GLU A 72 8.26 -4.76 10.31
C GLU A 72 7.68 -4.09 9.05
N LEU A 73 8.34 -3.02 8.59
CA LEU A 73 8.04 -2.34 7.33
C LEU A 73 8.24 -3.28 6.14
N GLN A 74 7.21 -3.39 5.29
CA GLN A 74 7.22 -4.28 4.13
C GLN A 74 7.28 -3.50 2.84
N ALA A 75 8.23 -3.81 1.96
CA ALA A 75 8.20 -3.32 0.58
C ALA A 75 7.10 -4.04 -0.20
N ALA A 76 6.38 -3.30 -1.04
CA ALA A 76 5.39 -3.89 -1.94
C ALA A 76 6.06 -4.87 -2.92
N GLY A 77 5.29 -5.85 -3.41
CA GLY A 77 5.74 -6.74 -4.49
C GLY A 77 6.07 -5.96 -5.77
N PRO A 78 6.63 -6.64 -6.79
CA PRO A 78 6.91 -6.00 -8.08
C PRO A 78 5.62 -5.40 -8.71
N PRO A 79 5.74 -4.32 -9.50
CA PRO A 79 4.62 -3.79 -10.28
C PRO A 79 3.93 -4.88 -11.10
N ILE A 80 2.60 -4.93 -11.01
CA ILE A 80 1.75 -5.85 -11.74
C ILE A 80 1.19 -5.09 -12.93
N HIS A 81 1.84 -5.19 -14.08
CA HIS A 81 1.28 -4.70 -15.33
C HIS A 81 0.27 -5.73 -15.85
N ARG A 82 -1.00 -5.36 -15.97
CA ARG A 82 -2.13 -6.24 -16.38
C ARG A 82 -1.86 -7.09 -17.63
N ALA A 83 -0.91 -6.70 -18.48
CA ALA A 83 -0.46 -7.49 -19.63
C ALA A 83 0.08 -8.88 -19.26
N GLU A 84 0.69 -9.06 -18.08
CA GLU A 84 1.28 -10.35 -17.67
C GLU A 84 0.23 -11.39 -17.22
N VAL A 85 -1.02 -10.97 -17.02
CA VAL A 85 -2.15 -11.84 -16.62
C VAL A 85 -3.21 -11.89 -17.72
N THR A 86 -2.84 -11.72 -18.99
CA THR A 86 -3.74 -12.15 -20.07
C THR A 86 -3.52 -13.65 -20.26
N ARG A 87 -4.42 -14.47 -19.69
CA ARG A 87 -4.60 -15.85 -20.16
C ARG A 87 -4.68 -15.75 -21.68
N ARG A 88 -3.74 -16.36 -22.42
CA ARG A 88 -3.82 -16.49 -23.88
C ARG A 88 -5.27 -16.84 -24.20
N ALA A 89 -5.95 -15.97 -24.94
CA ALA A 89 -7.30 -16.23 -25.39
C ALA A 89 -7.29 -17.61 -26.07
N ILE A 90 -8.07 -18.54 -25.54
CA ILE A 90 -8.26 -19.83 -26.19
C ILE A 90 -9.04 -19.50 -27.47
N PRO A 91 -8.54 -19.83 -28.66
CA PRO A 91 -9.32 -19.68 -29.88
C PRO A 91 -10.62 -20.47 -29.71
N VAL A 92 -11.75 -19.78 -29.79
CA VAL A 92 -13.08 -20.41 -29.85
C VAL A 92 -13.23 -21.02 -31.25
N GLY A 93 -12.52 -22.11 -31.50
CA GLY A 93 -12.52 -22.85 -32.76
C GLY A 93 -12.78 -24.34 -32.60
N ASP A 94 -12.38 -24.94 -31.48
CA ASP A 94 -12.42 -26.41 -31.29
C ASP A 94 -13.07 -26.82 -29.97
N ALA A 95 -14.23 -26.25 -29.63
CA ALA A 95 -15.08 -26.82 -28.60
C ALA A 95 -15.89 -27.98 -29.21
N PRO A 96 -15.72 -29.25 -28.78
CA PRO A 96 -16.57 -30.34 -29.24
C PRO A 96 -18.02 -30.04 -28.83
N ARG A 97 -18.93 -30.06 -29.81
CA ARG A 97 -20.37 -29.90 -29.58
C ARG A 97 -20.85 -30.94 -28.59
N ALA A 98 -21.66 -30.50 -27.62
CA ALA A 98 -22.33 -31.37 -26.67
C ALA A 98 -23.13 -32.44 -27.42
N VAL A 99 -23.00 -33.68 -26.94
CA VAL A 99 -23.76 -34.85 -27.40
C VAL A 99 -25.25 -34.58 -27.13
N SER A 100 -26.08 -34.68 -28.16
CA SER A 100 -27.53 -34.60 -28.05
C SER A 100 -28.08 -35.86 -27.36
N VAL A 101 -28.89 -35.63 -26.33
CA VAL A 101 -29.68 -36.64 -25.61
C VAL A 101 -30.79 -37.14 -26.54
N ASP A 102 -30.97 -38.45 -26.58
CA ASP A 102 -32.03 -39.16 -27.31
C ASP A 102 -33.41 -38.59 -26.99
N ASP A 103 -34.19 -38.29 -28.04
CA ASP A 103 -35.64 -38.15 -27.90
C ASP A 103 -36.33 -38.90 -29.05
N THR A 104 -37.06 -39.94 -28.65
CA THR A 104 -37.93 -40.78 -29.45
C THR A 104 -39.09 -39.98 -30.04
N GLY A 105 -39.21 -39.92 -31.38
CA GLY A 105 -40.43 -39.39 -32.00
C GLY A 105 -40.33 -39.07 -33.48
N SER A 106 -40.79 -40.01 -34.31
CA SER A 106 -41.35 -39.89 -35.67
C SER A 106 -41.26 -38.54 -36.41
N TYR A 107 -40.61 -38.54 -37.59
CA TYR A 107 -41.19 -38.26 -38.92
C TYR A 107 -40.09 -37.79 -39.89
N SER A 108 -39.78 -38.60 -40.91
CA SER A 108 -38.92 -38.20 -42.03
C SER A 108 -39.75 -37.52 -43.12
N PRO A 109 -39.18 -36.53 -43.83
CA PRO A 109 -39.20 -36.57 -45.28
C PRO A 109 -37.80 -36.48 -45.88
N GLN A 110 -37.52 -37.37 -46.84
CA GLN A 110 -36.32 -37.40 -47.66
C GLN A 110 -36.17 -36.14 -48.53
N LEU A 111 -34.93 -35.62 -48.64
CA LEU A 111 -34.49 -34.79 -49.77
C LEU A 111 -33.06 -35.20 -50.20
N GLN A 112 -32.78 -34.98 -51.49
CA GLN A 112 -31.84 -35.71 -52.36
C GLN A 112 -30.34 -35.47 -52.11
N PRO A 113 -29.46 -36.39 -52.55
CA PRO A 113 -28.01 -36.24 -52.44
C PRO A 113 -27.48 -35.31 -53.54
N PHE A 114 -26.79 -34.24 -53.14
CA PHE A 114 -25.98 -33.44 -54.06
C PHE A 114 -24.57 -34.04 -54.15
N SER A 115 -24.33 -34.66 -55.31
CA SER A 115 -23.02 -35.04 -55.83
C SER A 115 -22.06 -33.86 -55.89
N MET A 116 -20.79 -34.08 -55.54
CA MET A 116 -19.65 -33.38 -56.17
C MET A 116 -18.35 -34.14 -55.92
N GLU A 117 -17.63 -34.37 -57.01
CA GLU A 117 -16.58 -35.36 -57.20
C GLU A 117 -15.36 -35.33 -56.26
N GLU A 118 -14.86 -36.55 -56.05
CA GLU A 118 -13.53 -36.92 -55.59
C GLU A 118 -12.41 -36.28 -56.44
N ARG A 119 -11.48 -35.57 -55.77
CA ARG A 119 -10.13 -35.36 -56.32
C ARG A 119 -9.09 -35.91 -55.36
N ARG A 120 -8.74 -37.18 -55.59
CA ARG A 120 -7.54 -37.82 -55.08
C ARG A 120 -6.31 -36.97 -55.39
N THR A 121 -5.51 -36.66 -54.37
CA THR A 121 -4.08 -36.38 -54.56
C THR A 121 -3.32 -37.19 -53.52
N VAL A 122 -2.60 -38.18 -54.03
CA VAL A 122 -1.73 -39.09 -53.28
C VAL A 122 -0.42 -38.37 -52.97
N THR A 123 -0.06 -38.22 -51.70
CA THR A 123 1.34 -37.97 -51.33
C THR A 123 1.77 -38.70 -50.06
N ARG A 124 2.63 -39.71 -50.29
CA ARG A 124 3.67 -40.34 -49.45
C ARG A 124 3.70 -40.10 -47.94
N THR A 125 3.69 -41.24 -47.26
CA THR A 125 4.23 -41.60 -45.95
C THR A 125 5.54 -40.89 -45.56
N THR A 126 5.54 -40.29 -44.36
CA THR A 126 6.69 -40.29 -43.45
C THR A 126 6.20 -40.58 -42.03
N LYS A 127 6.62 -41.72 -41.47
CA LYS A 127 6.44 -42.03 -40.04
C LYS A 127 7.21 -40.99 -39.23
N ARG A 128 6.51 -40.08 -38.56
CA ARG A 128 7.10 -39.15 -37.58
C ARG A 128 6.69 -39.63 -36.19
N GLY A 129 7.70 -39.97 -35.38
CA GLY A 129 7.52 -40.59 -34.06
C GLY A 129 6.57 -39.79 -33.16
N THR A 130 5.73 -40.52 -32.44
CA THR A 130 4.88 -40.05 -31.36
C THR A 130 5.76 -39.45 -30.27
N LYS A 131 5.96 -38.12 -30.31
CA LYS A 131 6.49 -37.39 -29.17
C LYS A 131 5.31 -37.12 -28.25
N THR A 132 5.21 -37.92 -27.18
CA THR A 132 4.24 -37.71 -26.10
C THR A 132 4.44 -36.29 -25.57
N THR A 133 3.59 -35.36 -26.00
CA THR A 133 3.52 -34.02 -25.42
C THR A 133 2.97 -34.18 -24.02
N ARG A 134 3.88 -34.35 -23.06
CA ARG A 134 3.54 -34.29 -21.64
C ARG A 134 3.04 -32.89 -21.39
N THR A 135 1.71 -32.72 -21.37
CA THR A 135 1.03 -31.50 -20.91
C THR A 135 1.42 -31.30 -19.46
N VAL A 136 2.52 -30.57 -19.23
CA VAL A 136 2.88 -30.07 -17.93
C VAL A 136 1.82 -29.02 -17.60
N LYS A 137 0.81 -29.40 -16.81
CA LYS A 137 -0.06 -28.46 -16.14
C LYS A 137 0.83 -27.61 -15.25
N ARG A 138 1.31 -26.47 -15.76
CA ARG A 138 1.94 -25.43 -14.94
C ARG A 138 0.84 -24.88 -14.05
N ALA A 139 0.74 -25.42 -12.83
CA ALA A 139 -0.01 -24.78 -11.78
C ALA A 139 0.61 -23.39 -11.58
N VAL A 140 -0.10 -22.35 -12.01
CA VAL A 140 0.27 -20.98 -11.67
C VAL A 140 -0.05 -20.85 -10.18
N VAL A 141 0.97 -21.01 -9.34
CA VAL A 141 0.88 -20.66 -7.93
C VAL A 141 0.65 -19.15 -7.91
N VAL A 142 -0.59 -18.72 -7.70
CA VAL A 142 -0.90 -17.33 -7.43
C VAL A 142 -0.34 -17.03 -6.04
N ALA A 143 0.93 -16.66 -5.98
CA ALA A 143 1.54 -16.19 -4.75
C ALA A 143 0.69 -15.01 -4.24
N LYS A 144 0.37 -15.00 -2.94
CA LYS A 144 -0.33 -13.86 -2.33
C LYS A 144 0.46 -12.59 -2.64
N PRO A 145 -0.20 -11.50 -3.10
CA PRO A 145 0.49 -10.26 -3.38
C PRO A 145 1.16 -9.75 -2.10
N ARG A 146 2.46 -9.42 -2.19
CA ARG A 146 3.18 -8.76 -1.08
C ARG A 146 2.62 -7.36 -0.91
N VAL A 147 1.99 -7.12 0.23
CA VAL A 147 1.39 -5.83 0.60
C VAL A 147 2.48 -4.94 1.18
N GLY A 148 2.68 -3.77 0.57
CA GLY A 148 3.62 -2.78 1.07
C GLY A 148 3.08 -1.99 2.26
N SER A 149 3.97 -1.49 3.09
CA SER A 149 3.68 -0.54 4.17
C SER A 149 3.53 0.87 3.61
N ALA A 150 2.67 1.65 4.23
CA ALA A 150 2.44 3.04 3.88
C ALA A 150 2.22 3.87 5.14
N ALA A 151 2.78 5.07 5.14
CA ALA A 151 2.52 6.07 6.16
C ALA A 151 1.47 7.07 5.66
N ALA A 152 0.54 7.45 6.51
CA ALA A 152 -0.46 8.46 6.19
C ALA A 152 -0.90 9.20 7.46
N ASP A 153 -1.66 10.27 7.27
CA ASP A 153 -2.47 10.82 8.35
C ASP A 153 -3.62 9.85 8.67
N TRP A 154 -3.61 9.28 9.87
CA TRP A 154 -4.60 8.31 10.32
C TRP A 154 -6.00 8.89 10.55
N SER A 155 -6.14 10.21 10.65
CA SER A 155 -7.45 10.85 10.63
C SER A 155 -8.12 10.83 9.26
N ARG A 156 -7.30 10.74 8.19
CA ARG A 156 -7.74 10.73 6.79
C ARG A 156 -7.81 9.33 6.22
N TRP A 157 -6.73 8.56 6.39
CA TRP A 157 -6.63 7.14 6.08
C TRP A 157 -6.33 6.36 7.37
N PRO A 158 -7.35 5.92 8.11
CA PRO A 158 -7.17 5.19 9.35
C PRO A 158 -6.26 3.97 9.21
N ALA A 159 -5.59 3.61 10.29
CA ALA A 159 -4.76 2.42 10.37
C ALA A 159 -5.51 1.19 9.84
N GLY A 160 -4.83 0.39 9.03
CA GLY A 160 -5.41 -0.76 8.34
C GLY A 160 -6.02 -0.46 6.97
N THR A 161 -6.12 0.82 6.55
CA THR A 161 -6.61 1.16 5.20
C THR A 161 -5.73 0.50 4.14
N ALA A 162 -6.32 -0.36 3.30
CA ALA A 162 -5.65 -1.04 2.21
C ALA A 162 -6.07 -0.44 0.87
N PHE A 163 -5.10 -0.16 0.00
CA PHE A 163 -5.36 0.44 -1.29
C PHE A 163 -4.41 -0.10 -2.36
N ARG A 164 -4.81 0.04 -3.62
CA ARG A 164 -4.04 -0.32 -4.80
C ARG A 164 -3.68 0.93 -5.59
N LEU A 165 -2.42 1.03 -6.02
CA LEU A 165 -2.02 2.02 -7.01
C LEU A 165 -2.49 1.60 -8.39
N LEU A 166 -3.23 2.44 -9.10
CA LEU A 166 -3.74 2.08 -10.44
C LEU A 166 -2.63 2.04 -11.49
N SER A 167 -1.55 2.81 -11.30
CA SER A 167 -0.40 2.87 -12.22
C SER A 167 0.45 1.59 -12.21
N THR A 168 0.70 1.02 -11.03
CA THR A 168 1.58 -0.14 -10.85
C THR A 168 0.86 -1.43 -10.46
N GLY A 169 -0.41 -1.36 -10.05
CA GLY A 169 -1.15 -2.52 -9.54
C GLY A 169 -0.68 -3.02 -8.16
N GLN A 170 0.32 -2.38 -7.56
CA GLN A 170 0.83 -2.73 -6.23
C GLN A 170 -0.20 -2.39 -5.16
N ILE A 171 -0.21 -3.19 -4.09
CA ILE A 171 -1.12 -3.05 -2.96
C ILE A 171 -0.32 -2.59 -1.75
N TYR A 172 -0.86 -1.62 -1.03
CA TYR A 172 -0.30 -1.07 0.19
C TYR A 172 -1.33 -1.10 1.31
N ARG A 173 -0.85 -1.08 2.55
CA ARG A 173 -1.65 -0.94 3.76
C ARG A 173 -1.07 0.19 4.60
N VAL A 174 -1.93 1.07 5.08
CA VAL A 174 -1.57 2.10 6.05
C VAL A 174 -1.33 1.42 7.39
N ASP A 175 -0.07 1.34 7.79
CA ASP A 175 0.38 0.77 9.07
C ASP A 175 1.38 1.67 9.80
N ASP A 176 1.64 2.86 9.24
CA ASP A 176 2.58 3.84 9.78
C ASP A 176 2.00 5.27 9.69
N TYR A 177 2.62 6.21 10.40
CA TYR A 177 2.30 7.64 10.33
C TYR A 177 3.55 8.50 10.47
N GLY A 178 3.45 9.79 10.14
CA GLY A 178 4.59 10.70 10.25
C GLY A 178 4.16 12.16 10.43
N TRP A 179 5.03 12.95 11.06
CA TRP A 179 4.76 14.36 11.34
C TRP A 179 4.50 15.19 10.07
N ALA A 180 5.19 14.85 8.96
CA ALA A 180 5.09 15.54 7.69
C ALA A 180 3.78 15.28 6.93
N LEU A 181 2.98 14.32 7.40
CA LEU A 181 1.73 13.88 6.77
C LEU A 181 0.49 14.40 7.52
N ALA A 182 0.61 14.71 8.81
CA ALA A 182 -0.52 15.16 9.62
C ALA A 182 -1.12 16.46 9.09
N GLY A 183 -2.40 16.46 8.76
CA GLY A 183 -3.11 17.58 8.13
C GLY A 183 -2.99 17.61 6.60
N ARG A 184 -2.46 16.56 5.94
CA ARG A 184 -2.26 16.54 4.48
C ARG A 184 -2.99 15.39 3.79
N ASN A 185 -3.37 15.60 2.53
CA ASN A 185 -3.86 14.54 1.66
C ASN A 185 -2.71 13.81 0.93
N THR A 186 -1.70 13.38 1.70
CA THR A 186 -0.52 12.69 1.18
C THR A 186 -0.35 11.32 1.81
N ILE A 187 -0.02 10.33 0.99
CA ILE A 187 0.36 8.99 1.44
C ILE A 187 1.84 8.76 1.10
N ASP A 188 2.62 8.34 2.09
CA ASP A 188 4.03 8.04 1.92
C ASP A 188 4.23 6.53 1.77
N LEU A 189 4.85 6.09 0.69
CA LEU A 189 5.01 4.67 0.40
C LEU A 189 6.37 4.18 0.87
N TYR A 190 6.38 3.10 1.66
CA TYR A 190 7.65 2.54 2.12
C TYR A 190 8.41 1.88 0.96
N MET A 191 9.70 2.21 0.88
CA MET A 191 10.66 1.63 -0.05
C MET A 191 11.81 0.96 0.72
N PRO A 192 12.34 -0.17 0.22
CA PRO A 192 13.36 -0.94 0.93
C PRO A 192 14.73 -0.25 0.98
N ASN A 193 14.98 0.72 0.10
CA ASN A 193 16.24 1.46 0.03
C ASN A 193 16.06 2.85 -0.60
N GLN A 194 17.06 3.70 -0.37
CA GLN A 194 17.11 5.09 -0.87
C GLN A 194 16.98 5.19 -2.40
N ARG A 195 17.52 4.23 -3.16
CA ARG A 195 17.47 4.27 -4.63
C ARG A 195 16.04 4.13 -5.14
N GLU A 196 15.29 3.17 -4.60
CA GLU A 196 13.88 2.97 -4.95
C GLU A 196 13.01 4.14 -4.48
N MET A 197 13.28 4.66 -3.28
CA MET A 197 12.66 5.90 -2.77
C MET A 197 12.84 7.08 -3.73
N ASN A 198 14.07 7.35 -4.15
CA ASN A 198 14.38 8.42 -5.10
C ASN A 198 13.76 8.16 -6.49
N SER A 199 13.73 6.91 -6.93
CA SER A 199 13.11 6.53 -8.20
C SER A 199 11.60 6.73 -8.19
N TRP A 200 10.95 6.61 -7.03
CA TRP A 200 9.52 6.88 -6.88
C TRP A 200 9.22 8.38 -6.92
N GLY A 201 9.89 9.15 -6.05
CA GLY A 201 9.72 10.59 -5.93
C GLY A 201 8.34 11.04 -5.45
N ALA A 202 8.08 12.35 -5.51
CA ALA A 202 6.77 12.91 -5.20
C ALA A 202 5.92 13.02 -6.48
N ARG A 203 4.73 12.44 -6.49
CA ARG A 203 3.83 12.47 -7.67
C ARG A 203 2.36 12.30 -7.29
N GLN A 204 1.48 12.55 -8.25
CA GLN A 204 0.05 12.28 -8.10
C GLN A 204 -0.25 10.85 -8.55
N GLU A 205 -1.01 10.12 -7.75
CA GLU A 205 -1.44 8.75 -8.05
C GLU A 205 -2.95 8.62 -7.92
N ALA A 206 -3.53 7.89 -8.88
CA ALA A 206 -4.88 7.40 -8.74
C ALA A 206 -4.83 6.08 -7.96
N ILE A 207 -5.57 6.04 -6.86
CA ILE A 207 -5.66 4.86 -6.00
C ILE A 207 -7.07 4.29 -6.00
N GLN A 208 -7.14 2.97 -5.82
CA GLN A 208 -8.38 2.28 -5.46
C GLN A 208 -8.27 1.84 -4.00
N VAL A 209 -9.12 2.36 -3.13
CA VAL A 209 -9.27 1.84 -1.77
C VAL A 209 -9.94 0.47 -1.86
N LEU A 210 -9.26 -0.54 -1.33
CA LEU A 210 -9.75 -1.91 -1.28
C LEU A 210 -10.52 -2.16 0.02
N GLN A 211 -10.06 -1.55 1.10
CA GLN A 211 -10.66 -1.62 2.42
C GLN A 211 -10.27 -0.38 3.21
N TRP A 212 -11.24 0.30 3.81
CA TRP A 212 -10.97 1.36 4.77
C TRP A 212 -10.57 0.76 6.13
N GLY A 213 -9.61 1.39 6.78
CA GLY A 213 -9.24 1.11 8.17
C GLY A 213 -10.29 1.63 9.15
N ASP A 214 -10.07 1.34 10.44
CA ASP A 214 -10.99 1.73 11.53
C ASP A 214 -10.54 3.07 12.18
N PRO A 215 -11.35 4.15 12.07
CA PRO A 215 -11.06 5.44 12.73
C PRO A 215 -11.01 5.34 14.25
N GLN A 216 -11.83 4.48 14.87
CA GLN A 216 -11.92 4.32 16.31
C GLN A 216 -10.69 3.59 16.86
N GLU A 217 -10.21 2.55 16.17
CA GLU A 217 -8.94 1.90 16.53
C GLU A 217 -7.77 2.88 16.40
N SER A 218 -7.75 3.66 15.31
CA SER A 218 -6.73 4.70 15.11
C SER A 218 -6.76 5.74 16.25
N LEU A 219 -7.95 6.21 16.63
CA LEU A 219 -8.11 7.15 17.74
C LEU A 219 -7.64 6.54 19.07
N GLN A 220 -8.00 5.29 19.35
CA GLN A 220 -7.60 4.61 20.58
C GLN A 220 -6.07 4.49 20.68
N PHE A 221 -5.41 4.18 19.58
CA PHE A 221 -3.96 4.11 19.50
C PHE A 221 -3.31 5.49 19.74
N LEU A 222 -3.76 6.51 19.00
CA LEU A 222 -3.15 7.83 19.00
C LEU A 222 -3.36 8.62 20.31
N ARG A 223 -4.45 8.34 21.04
CA ARG A 223 -4.81 9.05 22.29
C ARG A 223 -3.70 9.05 23.34
N ARG A 224 -2.85 8.02 23.36
CA ARG A 224 -1.75 7.86 24.33
C ARG A 224 -0.51 8.71 24.00
N HIS A 225 -0.46 9.32 22.81
CA HIS A 225 0.72 9.99 22.28
C HIS A 225 0.46 11.45 21.87
N GLN A 226 -0.49 12.12 22.53
CA GLN A 226 -0.89 13.49 22.20
C GLN A 226 0.13 14.58 22.55
N ASP A 227 1.22 14.23 23.23
CA ASP A 227 2.36 15.14 23.48
C ASP A 227 3.00 15.59 22.15
N TYR A 228 2.88 14.78 21.11
CA TYR A 228 3.30 15.14 19.77
C TYR A 228 2.21 15.93 19.04
N ARG A 229 2.55 17.14 18.59
CA ARG A 229 1.61 18.06 17.93
C ARG A 229 0.92 17.44 16.71
N HIS A 230 1.65 16.67 15.91
CA HIS A 230 1.09 16.01 14.73
C HIS A 230 0.05 14.95 15.13
N ILE A 231 0.29 14.18 16.20
CA ILE A 231 -0.66 13.20 16.75
C ILE A 231 -1.88 13.92 17.32
N LYS A 232 -1.66 15.00 18.09
CA LYS A 232 -2.75 15.84 18.60
C LYS A 232 -3.65 16.37 17.47
N ARG A 233 -3.08 16.81 16.35
CA ARG A 233 -3.84 17.23 15.17
C ARG A 233 -4.72 16.09 14.64
N MET A 234 -4.16 14.89 14.46
CA MET A 234 -4.91 13.72 13.98
C MET A 234 -6.03 13.33 14.95
N VAL A 235 -5.79 13.37 16.25
CA VAL A 235 -6.80 13.11 17.29
C VAL A 235 -7.94 14.12 17.22
N LEU A 236 -7.63 15.42 17.11
CA LEU A 236 -8.65 16.46 16.94
C LEU A 236 -9.51 16.24 15.69
N GLU A 237 -8.90 15.89 14.56
CA GLU A 237 -9.64 15.55 13.34
C GLU A 237 -10.57 14.33 13.53
N LEU A 238 -10.08 13.27 14.16
CA LEU A 238 -10.88 12.05 14.45
C LEU A 238 -12.04 12.31 15.42
N GLU A 239 -11.90 13.29 16.30
CA GLU A 239 -12.96 13.74 17.23
C GLU A 239 -13.95 14.73 16.59
N GLY A 240 -13.79 15.07 15.30
CA GLY A 240 -14.64 16.02 14.57
C GLY A 240 -14.31 17.49 14.87
N ARG A 241 -13.21 17.78 15.55
CA ARG A 241 -12.77 19.13 15.95
C ARG A 241 -11.87 19.75 14.87
N HIS A 242 -12.40 19.83 13.65
CA HIS A 242 -11.63 20.20 12.45
C HIS A 242 -11.02 21.60 12.52
N GLU A 243 -11.71 22.58 13.08
CA GLU A 243 -11.20 23.96 13.22
C GLU A 243 -9.97 24.01 14.13
N GLU A 244 -10.01 23.29 15.25
CA GLU A 244 -8.89 23.22 16.19
C GLU A 244 -7.70 22.46 15.59
N ALA A 245 -7.97 21.39 14.83
CA ALA A 245 -6.94 20.67 14.10
C ALA A 245 -6.23 21.58 13.07
N ALA A 246 -7.00 22.38 12.33
CA ALA A 246 -6.49 23.34 11.35
C ALA A 246 -5.72 24.50 11.99
N ALA A 247 -6.10 24.93 13.21
CA ALA A 247 -5.43 25.99 13.94
C ALA A 247 -4.07 25.58 14.53
N LEU A 248 -3.83 24.28 14.74
CA LEU A 248 -2.55 23.76 15.20
C LEU A 248 -1.47 24.03 14.13
N ARG A 249 -0.34 24.69 14.42
CA ARG A 249 0.74 25.01 13.44
C ARG A 249 2.14 24.65 13.90
#